data_AF-A0A9E1W8Q3-F1
#
_entry.id   AF-A0A9E1W8Q3-F1
#
_cell.length_a   1.000
_cell.length_b   1.000
_cell.length_c   1.000
_cell.angle_alpha   90.00
_cell.angle_beta   90.00
_cell.angle_gamma   90.00
#
_symmetry.space_group_name_H-M   'P 1'
#
loop_
_entity.id
_entity.type
_entity.pdbx_description
1 polymer ?
#
loop_
_entity_poly.entity_id
_entity_poly.type
_entity_poly.pdbx_seq_one_letter_code
_entity_poly.pdbx_strand_id
1 'polypeptide(L)'
;MINLTLIRIAAGAAVALATLSLALSQVWAEQKIMPASGNICERHIAEAEQSLDIPSQLLLAISVVESGVWDAERTRSTPRPWTIYAEKRGRRFDGKAAALAEVRQLLDHGV
;
A
#
# COMPACT_ATOMS: atom_id res chain seq x y z
N MET A 1 2.48 51.54 -25.60
CA MET A 1 2.60 51.73 -24.14
C MET A 1 2.03 50.49 -23.47
N ILE A 2 2.88 49.62 -22.93
CA ILE A 2 2.45 48.35 -22.35
C ILE A 2 1.87 48.63 -20.95
N ASN A 3 0.65 48.18 -20.69
CA ASN A 3 -0.11 48.50 -19.47
C ASN A 3 0.36 47.63 -18.30
N LEU A 4 1.15 48.22 -17.39
CA LEU A 4 1.75 47.54 -16.22
C LEU A 4 0.71 46.87 -15.31
N THR A 5 -0.54 47.33 -15.30
CA THR A 5 -1.63 46.77 -14.50
C THR A 5 -2.04 45.38 -15.01
N LEU A 6 -2.06 45.19 -16.32
CA LEU A 6 -2.37 43.89 -16.95
C LEU A 6 -1.25 42.86 -16.69
N ILE A 7 0.01 43.31 -16.66
CA ILE A 7 1.17 42.45 -16.36
C ILE A 7 1.10 41.93 -14.91
N ARG A 8 0.73 42.78 -13.94
CA ARG A 8 0.65 42.39 -12.52
C ARG A 8 -0.49 41.40 -12.24
N ILE A 9 -1.65 41.56 -12.90
CA ILE A 9 -2.77 40.62 -12.79
C ILE A 9 -2.40 39.26 -13.42
N ALA A 10 -1.80 39.27 -14.60
CA ALA A 10 -1.33 38.05 -15.26
C ALA A 10 -0.27 37.31 -14.43
N ALA A 11 0.67 38.04 -13.83
CA ALA A 11 1.70 37.46 -12.96
C ALA A 11 1.10 36.87 -11.67
N GLY A 12 0.13 37.56 -11.04
CA GLY A 12 -0.55 37.05 -9.84
C GLY A 12 -1.37 35.78 -10.11
N ALA A 13 -2.08 35.73 -11.25
CA ALA A 13 -2.80 34.54 -11.68
C ALA A 13 -1.86 33.36 -11.96
N ALA A 14 -0.73 33.59 -12.64
CA ALA A 14 0.26 32.55 -12.92
C ALA A 14 0.85 31.92 -11.65
N VAL A 15 1.14 32.73 -10.61
CA VAL A 15 1.65 32.24 -9.32
C VAL A 15 0.58 31.45 -8.55
N ALA A 16 -0.68 31.90 -8.56
CA ALA A 16 -1.78 31.17 -7.93
C ALA A 16 -2.07 29.81 -8.62
N LEU A 17 -2.02 29.78 -9.96
CA LEU A 17 -2.16 28.53 -10.72
C LEU A 17 -0.98 27.56 -10.47
N ALA A 18 0.25 28.06 -10.41
CA ALA A 18 1.43 27.22 -10.14
C ALA A 18 1.41 26.61 -8.74
N THR A 19 0.98 27.36 -7.72
CA THR A 19 0.85 26.88 -6.34
C THR A 19 -0.29 25.86 -6.18
N LEU A 20 -1.42 26.06 -6.87
CA LEU A 20 -2.51 25.09 -6.91
C LEU A 20 -2.10 23.77 -7.61
N SER A 21 -1.40 23.84 -8.76
CA SER A 21 -0.88 22.65 -9.46
C SER A 21 0.13 21.85 -8.63
N LEU A 22 0.97 22.53 -7.83
CA LEU A 22 1.94 21.86 -6.97
C LEU A 22 1.25 21.15 -5.78
N ALA A 23 0.22 21.76 -5.20
CA ALA A 23 -0.59 21.14 -4.14
C ALA A 23 -1.38 19.92 -4.65
N LEU A 24 -1.91 19.96 -5.88
CA LEU A 24 -2.60 18.80 -6.48
C LEU A 24 -1.65 17.63 -6.77
N SER A 25 -0.38 17.91 -7.10
CA SER A 25 0.60 16.87 -7.43
C SER A 25 1.00 16.01 -6.22
N GLN A 26 0.91 16.55 -4.99
CA GLN A 26 1.20 15.82 -3.75
C GLN A 26 0.11 14.80 -3.38
N VAL A 27 -1.14 15.01 -3.82
CA VAL A 27 -2.27 14.11 -3.52
C VAL A 27 -2.23 12.83 -4.34
N TRP A 28 -1.56 12.82 -5.50
CA TRP A 28 -1.55 11.67 -6.42
C TRP A 28 -0.37 10.71 -6.20
N ALA A 29 0.52 11.01 -5.25
CA ALA A 29 1.78 10.29 -5.09
C ALA A 29 1.66 8.93 -4.35
N GLU A 30 0.47 8.49 -3.94
CA GLU A 30 0.34 7.28 -3.10
C GLU A 30 -0.67 6.25 -3.61
N GLN A 31 -0.58 5.91 -4.89
CA GLN A 31 -1.07 4.63 -5.40
C GLN A 31 0.00 3.95 -6.25
N LYS A 32 1.21 3.81 -5.70
CA LYS A 32 2.06 2.74 -6.21
C LYS A 32 1.37 1.45 -5.77
N ILE A 33 0.77 0.73 -6.73
CA ILE A 33 0.34 -0.66 -6.51
C ILE A 33 1.62 -1.39 -6.12
N MET A 34 1.84 -1.53 -4.81
CA MET A 34 2.97 -2.29 -4.32
C MET A 34 2.67 -3.71 -4.77
N PRO A 35 3.49 -4.30 -5.66
CA PRO A 35 3.22 -5.63 -6.14
C PRO A 35 3.06 -6.53 -4.92
N ALA A 36 2.03 -7.38 -4.93
CA ALA A 36 1.77 -8.34 -3.87
C ALA A 36 2.94 -9.34 -3.68
N SER A 37 3.93 -9.31 -4.57
CA SER A 37 5.08 -10.20 -4.66
C SER A 37 6.38 -9.39 -4.50
N GLY A 38 7.11 -9.68 -3.43
CA GLY A 38 8.51 -9.32 -3.35
C GLY A 38 8.94 -8.97 -1.94
N ASN A 39 9.21 -9.99 -1.13
CA ASN A 39 9.94 -9.96 0.14
C ASN A 39 9.41 -9.12 1.32
N ILE A 40 8.39 -8.27 1.18
CA ILE A 40 7.98 -7.40 2.30
C ILE A 40 7.58 -8.19 3.54
N CYS A 41 6.78 -9.26 3.38
CA CYS A 41 6.42 -10.14 4.48
C CYS A 41 7.64 -10.89 5.02
N GLU A 42 8.44 -11.52 4.15
CA GLU A 42 9.63 -12.29 4.57
C GLU A 42 10.64 -11.42 5.34
N ARG A 43 10.82 -10.16 4.94
CA ARG A 43 11.69 -9.20 5.62
C ARG A 43 11.17 -8.84 7.01
N HIS A 44 9.91 -8.44 7.13
CA HIS A 44 9.32 -8.10 8.42
C HIS A 44 9.19 -9.33 9.34
N ILE A 45 9.00 -10.52 8.78
CA ILE A 45 9.07 -11.78 9.51
C ILE A 45 10.47 -11.98 10.09
N ALA A 46 11.53 -11.84 9.29
CA ALA A 46 12.90 -11.99 9.78
C ALA A 46 13.25 -10.93 10.84
N GLU A 47 12.83 -9.68 10.65
CA GLU A 47 12.97 -8.60 11.64
C GLU A 47 12.22 -8.92 12.95
N ALA A 48 11.00 -9.44 12.85
CA ALA A 48 10.20 -9.86 14.01
C ALA A 48 10.83 -11.06 14.74
N GLU A 49 11.30 -12.06 14.00
CA GLU A 49 11.99 -13.22 14.58
C GLU A 49 13.24 -12.80 15.36
N GLN A 50 14.05 -11.91 14.77
CA GLN A 50 15.25 -11.39 15.42
C GLN A 50 14.93 -10.51 16.64
N SER A 51 13.94 -9.63 16.54
CA SER A 51 13.63 -8.67 17.62
C SER A 51 12.88 -9.29 18.81
N LEU A 52 12.23 -10.45 18.60
CA LEU A 52 11.44 -11.14 19.61
C LEU A 52 12.09 -12.44 20.10
N ASP A 53 13.36 -12.70 19.74
CA ASP A 53 14.09 -13.93 20.06
C ASP A 53 13.33 -15.22 19.66
N ILE A 54 12.61 -15.18 18.54
CA ILE A 54 11.89 -16.32 18.00
C ILE A 54 12.84 -17.13 17.10
N PRO A 55 12.82 -18.48 17.17
CA PRO A 55 13.63 -19.30 16.27
C PRO A 55 13.44 -18.92 14.81
N SER A 56 14.56 -18.84 14.08
CA SER A 56 14.52 -18.46 12.67
C SER A 56 13.64 -19.40 11.85
N GLN A 57 12.93 -18.81 10.90
CA GLN A 57 11.96 -19.47 10.01
C GLN A 57 10.68 -19.99 10.66
N LEU A 58 10.49 -19.89 11.97
CA LEU A 58 9.25 -20.32 12.62
C LEU A 58 8.05 -19.48 12.16
N LEU A 59 8.16 -18.15 12.24
CA LEU A 59 7.10 -17.26 11.79
C LEU A 59 6.96 -17.29 10.27
N LEU A 60 8.04 -17.55 9.52
CA LEU A 60 7.96 -17.77 8.08
C LEU A 60 7.10 -19.00 7.76
N ALA A 61 7.35 -20.12 8.41
CA ALA A 61 6.59 -21.35 8.22
C ALA A 61 5.10 -21.16 8.54
N ILE A 62 4.79 -20.52 9.68
CA ILE A 62 3.42 -20.18 10.06
C ILE A 62 2.78 -19.28 9.00
N SER A 63 3.48 -18.23 8.57
CA SER A 63 2.96 -17.28 7.60
C SER A 63 2.64 -17.92 6.25
N VAL A 64 3.44 -18.91 5.81
CA VAL A 64 3.18 -19.70 4.59
C VAL A 64 1.93 -20.56 4.75
N VAL A 65 1.68 -21.14 5.92
CA VAL A 65 0.46 -21.92 6.17
C VAL A 65 -0.78 -21.02 6.21
N GLU A 66 -0.71 -19.89 6.91
CA GLU A 66 -1.87 -19.02 7.15
C GLU A 66 -2.22 -18.14 5.94
N SER A 67 -1.22 -17.66 5.20
CA SER A 67 -1.38 -16.64 4.16
C SER A 67 -0.64 -16.92 2.87
N GLY A 68 -0.05 -18.12 2.74
CA GLY A 68 0.74 -18.50 1.59
C GLY A 68 -0.05 -18.54 0.30
N VAL A 69 0.55 -18.01 -0.77
CA VAL A 69 0.06 -18.11 -2.14
C VAL A 69 1.20 -18.62 -3.02
N TRP A 70 0.89 -19.54 -3.93
CA TRP A 70 1.85 -20.04 -4.91
C TRP A 70 2.45 -18.88 -5.71
N ASP A 71 3.77 -18.79 -5.72
CA ASP A 71 4.54 -17.86 -6.54
C ASP A 71 5.30 -18.67 -7.59
N ALA A 72 4.88 -18.54 -8.84
CA ALA A 72 5.45 -19.29 -9.96
C ALA A 72 6.90 -18.88 -10.27
N GLU A 73 7.27 -17.61 -10.06
CA GLU A 73 8.64 -17.12 -10.29
C GLU A 73 9.61 -17.69 -9.25
N ARG A 74 9.14 -17.81 -8.00
CA ARG A 74 9.93 -18.31 -6.88
C ARG A 74 9.78 -19.82 -6.62
N THR A 75 8.95 -20.48 -7.41
CA THR A 75 8.62 -21.92 -7.33
C THR A 75 8.29 -22.41 -5.92
N ARG A 76 7.65 -21.55 -5.12
CA ARG A 76 7.23 -21.85 -3.75
C ARG A 76 6.02 -21.03 -3.34
N SER A 77 5.33 -21.44 -2.29
CA SER A 77 4.34 -20.59 -1.63
C SER A 77 5.04 -19.47 -0.86
N THR A 78 4.56 -18.24 -1.00
CA THR A 78 5.05 -17.05 -0.27
C THR A 78 3.92 -16.37 0.48
N PRO A 79 4.18 -15.84 1.70
CA PRO A 79 3.17 -15.10 2.45
C PRO A 79 2.84 -13.78 1.75
N ARG A 80 1.54 -13.42 1.72
CA ARG A 80 1.05 -12.22 1.03
C ARG A 80 0.57 -11.15 2.03
N PRO A 81 0.97 -9.87 1.85
CA PRO A 81 0.70 -8.80 2.82
C PRO A 81 -0.78 -8.40 2.92
N TRP A 82 -1.56 -8.64 1.87
CA TRP A 82 -2.94 -8.17 1.75
C TRP A 82 -3.94 -9.34 1.83
N THR A 83 -3.75 -10.21 2.83
CA THR A 83 -4.65 -11.33 3.13
C THR A 83 -5.55 -10.95 4.30
N ILE A 84 -6.85 -11.16 4.18
CA ILE A 84 -7.84 -10.85 5.22
C ILE A 84 -8.60 -12.12 5.56
N TYR A 85 -8.63 -12.48 6.83
CA TYR A 85 -9.46 -13.57 7.35
C TYR A 85 -10.55 -12.98 8.23
N ALA A 86 -11.82 -13.15 7.85
CA ALA A 86 -12.96 -12.84 8.70
C ALA A 86 -14.14 -13.73 8.33
N GLU A 87 -15.08 -13.94 9.25
CA GLU A 87 -16.29 -14.75 8.99
C GLU A 87 -15.99 -16.16 8.46
N LYS A 88 -14.91 -16.79 8.95
CA LYS A 88 -14.42 -18.10 8.48
C LYS A 88 -14.03 -18.14 7.00
N ARG A 89 -13.79 -16.97 6.38
CA ARG A 89 -13.41 -16.83 4.98
C ARG A 89 -12.11 -16.04 4.84
N GLY A 90 -11.12 -16.68 4.20
CA GLY A 90 -9.91 -16.03 3.73
C GLY A 90 -10.12 -15.31 2.40
N ARG A 91 -9.62 -14.08 2.29
CA ARG A 91 -9.63 -13.25 1.09
C ARG A 91 -8.21 -12.75 0.81
N ARG A 92 -7.87 -12.59 -0.47
CA ARG A 92 -6.54 -12.18 -0.93
C ARG A 92 -6.70 -11.06 -1.93
N PHE A 93 -5.87 -10.03 -1.79
CA PHE A 93 -5.94 -8.83 -2.63
C PHE A 93 -4.57 -8.52 -3.23
N ASP A 94 -4.55 -7.96 -4.44
CA ASP A 94 -3.30 -7.61 -5.12
C ASP A 94 -2.66 -6.33 -4.58
N GLY A 95 -3.42 -5.54 -3.81
CA GLY A 95 -2.94 -4.27 -3.28
C GLY A 95 -3.64 -3.82 -2.02
N LYS A 96 -2.94 -2.98 -1.26
CA LYS A 96 -3.40 -2.38 0.01
C LYS A 96 -4.77 -1.71 -0.11
N ALA A 97 -5.01 -0.97 -1.19
CA ALA A 97 -6.26 -0.23 -1.38
C ALA A 97 -7.48 -1.17 -1.45
N ALA A 98 -7.38 -2.27 -2.18
CA ALA A 98 -8.46 -3.25 -2.30
C ALA A 98 -8.68 -4.00 -0.97
N ALA A 99 -7.61 -4.38 -0.28
CA ALA A 99 -7.72 -4.96 1.06
C ALA A 99 -8.40 -4.02 2.05
N LEU A 100 -8.02 -2.73 2.07
CA LEU A 100 -8.65 -1.75 2.94
C LEU A 100 -10.12 -1.50 2.59
N ALA A 101 -10.50 -1.58 1.31
CA ALA A 101 -11.90 -1.50 0.92
C ALA A 101 -12.71 -2.67 1.49
N GLU A 102 -12.19 -3.90 1.43
CA GLU A 102 -12.81 -5.07 2.05
C GLU A 102 -12.94 -4.91 3.57
N VAL A 103 -11.86 -4.49 4.26
CA VAL A 103 -11.91 -4.26 5.71
C VAL A 103 -13.00 -3.27 6.08
N ARG A 104 -13.14 -2.17 5.33
CA ARG A 104 -14.20 -1.17 5.57
C ARG A 104 -15.59 -1.77 5.39
N GLN A 105 -15.81 -2.55 4.33
CA GLN A 105 -17.10 -3.23 4.12
C GLN A 105 -17.43 -4.20 5.25
N LEU A 106 -16.44 -4.98 5.71
CA LEU A 106 -16.62 -5.88 6.86
C LEU A 106 -17.00 -5.12 8.13
N LEU A 107 -16.32 -4.03 8.42
CA LEU A 107 -16.61 -3.17 9.57
C LEU A 107 -18.00 -2.53 9.48
N ASP A 108 -18.41 -2.06 8.30
CA ASP A 108 -19.76 -1.51 8.06
C ASP A 108 -20.86 -2.55 8.29
N HIS A 109 -20.53 -3.84 8.14
CA HIS A 109 -21.39 -4.98 8.39
C HIS A 109 -21.29 -5.50 9.84
N GLY A 110 -20.48 -4.87 10.68
CA GLY A 110 -20.32 -5.22 12.11
C GLY A 110 -19.45 -6.44 12.38
N VAL A 111 -18.54 -6.78 11.46
CA VAL A 111 -17.53 -7.85 11.62
C VAL A 111 -16.32 -7.38 12.42
#